data_AF-A0A8T7DTA1-F1
#
_entry.id   AF-A0A8T7DTA1-F1
#
_cell.length_a   1.000
_cell.length_b   1.000
_cell.length_c   1.000
_cell.angle_alpha   90.00
_cell.angle_beta   90.00
_cell.angle_gamma   90.00
#
_symmetry.space_group_name_H-M   'P 1'
#
loop_
_entity.id
_entity.type
_entity.pdbx_description
1 polymer ?
#
loop_
_entity_poly.entity_id
_entity_poly.type
_entity_poly.pdbx_seq_one_letter_code
_entity_poly.pdbx_strand_id
1 'polypeptide(L)'
;MKNSLIGLMRQTSLVMKGTALITVVSFAMLVTSPAAMALRTATDNHHAKSGDSNPEARLSALLEQITYKFDALEAAHAAGQDTDAIVSELDQLQDQMIALDNDVMANFEATEQKLKDKNLPETILKRHQDMVTHYQAHRARIIEQFEYKDMSHWRWLLRHWWDRLLAWLGVEIGEIVDSPIRNVNPRQFKRSHQAFDPNNLPNKSMRPDKDNKPKQSLQDYHQAKLFNTPANQVAELGDFMYDALAGASDPAYLTETDEVILTQRIKDQAQALSYDPVRIYHWVRNNVEWQPSWGAVQDAELTLDARRGNAMDIASLTIALLRASQIPARYVHGTIEVPEAMFRNWAGGFASIDAAVDFAASGGIPTAASIAGGKIAHVQLEHVWVEAAIDYFPSRGASNHDADAWVQMDPSYKRYQYLQGLDAVAISGIDTNQLATDFLASGTINETEGWIQGFDPTILENAQSQALSALEDYITTNMTNPTVGDVIGGRKTIILEYPALPSSLPNRILVEGARYDKLPLQLQQRITYSIGRDDLGLPINPTTFAYATLNNEKVTLSFRPATPDDEAALLALLPEGEVTDISQLP
;
A
#
# COMPACT_ATOMS: atom_id res chain seq x y z
N MET A 1 29.90 -9.76 -5.49
CA MET A 1 30.24 -8.42 -6.03
C MET A 1 29.04 -7.92 -6.82
N LYS A 2 28.21 -7.07 -6.23
CA LYS A 2 26.93 -6.62 -6.80
C LYS A 2 27.15 -5.32 -7.57
N ASN A 3 26.91 -5.36 -8.87
CA ASN A 3 26.99 -4.21 -9.78
C ASN A 3 25.98 -3.14 -9.37
N SER A 4 26.45 -1.93 -9.06
CA SER A 4 25.59 -0.77 -8.84
C SER A 4 24.95 -0.33 -10.16
N LEU A 5 23.79 0.34 -10.08
CA LEU A 5 23.12 0.97 -11.23
C LEU A 5 24.05 1.90 -12.02
N ILE A 6 25.01 2.52 -11.33
CA ILE A 6 26.08 3.37 -11.90
C ILE A 6 27.09 2.54 -12.71
N GLY A 7 27.34 1.29 -12.32
CA GLY A 7 28.19 0.36 -13.07
C GLY A 7 27.57 -0.10 -14.39
N LEU A 8 26.24 -0.27 -14.44
CA LEU A 8 25.49 -0.60 -15.66
C LEU A 8 25.45 0.57 -16.66
N MET A 9 25.42 1.82 -16.19
CA MET A 9 25.44 3.03 -17.04
C MET A 9 26.80 3.30 -17.72
N ARG A 10 27.89 2.68 -17.25
CA ARG A 10 29.21 2.82 -17.85
C ARG A 10 29.42 1.97 -19.11
N GLN A 11 28.58 0.96 -19.37
CA GLN A 11 28.78 -0.01 -20.45
C GLN A 11 27.79 0.09 -21.63
N THR A 12 26.86 1.06 -21.62
CA THR A 12 25.89 1.24 -22.71
C THR A 12 26.29 2.35 -23.69
N SER A 13 25.91 2.15 -24.96
CA SER A 13 26.28 3.02 -26.08
C SER A 13 25.75 4.45 -25.93
N LEU A 14 26.45 5.40 -26.55
CA LEU A 14 26.18 6.85 -26.54
C LEU A 14 24.71 7.23 -26.80
N VAL A 15 23.97 6.42 -27.55
CA VAL A 15 22.55 6.63 -27.87
C VAL A 15 21.65 6.50 -26.63
N MET A 16 21.95 5.59 -25.70
CA MET A 16 21.16 5.37 -24.48
C MET A 16 21.38 6.44 -23.40
N LYS A 17 22.52 7.15 -23.47
CA LYS A 17 22.88 8.24 -22.55
C LYS A 17 22.15 9.55 -22.90
N GLY A 18 21.94 9.81 -24.19
CA GLY A 18 21.16 10.95 -24.65
C GLY A 18 19.69 10.86 -24.26
N THR A 19 19.06 9.69 -24.43
CA THR A 19 17.64 9.50 -24.10
C THR A 19 17.35 9.67 -22.61
N ALA A 20 18.21 9.17 -21.72
CA ALA A 20 18.00 9.26 -20.27
C ALA A 20 18.15 10.68 -19.72
N LEU A 21 19.02 11.50 -20.33
CA LEU A 21 19.22 12.89 -19.93
C LEU A 21 18.04 13.77 -20.32
N ILE A 22 17.47 13.55 -21.51
CA ILE A 22 16.30 14.29 -22.01
C ILE A 22 15.07 14.01 -21.14
N THR A 23 14.83 12.75 -20.75
CA THR A 23 13.68 12.43 -19.88
C THR A 23 13.77 13.09 -18.51
N VAL A 24 14.98 13.22 -17.96
CA VAL A 24 15.20 13.87 -16.65
C VAL A 24 15.04 15.40 -16.74
N VAL A 25 15.53 16.01 -17.82
CA VAL A 25 15.42 17.47 -18.02
C VAL A 25 13.99 17.88 -18.36
N SER A 26 13.28 17.09 -19.18
CA SER A 26 11.86 17.34 -19.49
C SER A 26 10.96 17.19 -18.25
N PHE A 27 11.28 16.28 -17.32
CA PHE A 27 10.54 16.13 -16.06
C PHE A 27 10.86 17.25 -15.05
N ALA A 28 12.10 17.77 -15.06
CA ALA A 28 12.52 18.85 -14.18
C ALA A 28 11.96 20.22 -14.57
N MET A 29 11.80 20.52 -15.86
CA MET A 29 11.29 21.82 -16.32
C MET A 29 9.77 21.97 -16.17
N LEU A 30 9.00 20.87 -16.20
CA LEU A 30 7.54 20.90 -16.05
C LEU A 30 7.08 21.11 -14.59
N VAL A 31 7.97 20.92 -13.61
CA VAL A 31 7.66 21.01 -12.16
C VAL A 31 8.17 22.33 -11.53
N THR A 32 9.08 23.06 -12.18
CA THR A 32 9.86 24.11 -11.51
C THR A 32 9.38 25.55 -11.70
N SER A 33 8.41 25.83 -12.57
CA SER A 33 7.93 27.20 -12.79
C SER A 33 7.09 27.81 -11.63
N PRO A 34 6.33 27.03 -10.83
CA PRO A 34 5.79 27.54 -9.56
C PRO A 34 6.77 27.40 -8.37
N ALA A 35 7.70 26.43 -8.41
CA ALA A 35 8.64 26.16 -7.32
C ALA A 35 9.83 27.15 -7.28
N ALA A 36 10.25 27.71 -8.43
CA ALA A 36 11.34 28.68 -8.50
C ALA A 36 10.94 30.06 -7.93
N MET A 37 9.65 30.40 -7.93
CA MET A 37 9.14 31.59 -7.23
C MET A 37 8.94 31.37 -5.72
N ALA A 38 8.84 30.12 -5.25
CA ALA A 38 8.89 29.77 -3.83
C ALA A 38 10.33 29.63 -3.30
N LEU A 39 11.32 29.43 -4.19
CA LEU A 39 12.73 29.28 -3.80
C LEU A 39 13.43 30.63 -3.57
N ARG A 40 13.01 31.71 -4.24
CA ARG A 40 13.55 33.07 -4.00
C ARG A 40 13.07 33.73 -2.70
N THR A 41 12.01 33.23 -2.08
CA THR A 41 11.61 33.59 -0.71
C THR A 41 12.18 32.64 0.35
N ALA A 42 12.65 31.45 -0.05
CA ALA A 42 13.26 30.46 0.85
C ALA A 42 14.79 30.63 1.05
N THR A 43 15.49 31.28 0.12
CA THR A 43 16.94 31.50 0.24
C THR A 43 17.35 32.54 1.28
N ASP A 44 16.42 33.37 1.78
CA ASP A 44 16.72 34.34 2.83
C ASP A 44 16.36 33.87 4.25
N ASN A 45 15.82 32.66 4.43
CA ASN A 45 15.40 32.15 5.74
C ASN A 45 16.06 30.83 6.19
N HIS A 46 17.08 30.31 5.49
CA HIS A 46 17.85 29.16 5.95
C HIS A 46 18.90 29.50 7.01
N HIS A 47 18.45 30.12 8.10
CA HIS A 47 19.06 30.06 9.42
C HIS A 47 17.99 30.22 10.51
N ALA A 48 16.96 29.36 10.53
CA ALA A 48 16.12 29.17 11.72
C ALA A 48 15.42 27.80 11.74
N LYS A 49 15.93 26.94 12.63
CA LYS A 49 15.35 25.75 13.31
C LYS A 49 13.85 25.47 13.13
N SER A 50 13.52 24.25 12.69
CA SER A 50 12.63 23.31 13.41
C SER A 50 12.58 21.95 12.68
N GLY A 51 12.85 20.86 13.40
CA GLY A 51 12.76 19.49 12.88
C GLY A 51 13.80 18.51 13.40
N ASP A 52 14.93 19.01 13.93
CA ASP A 52 16.10 18.18 14.23
C ASP A 52 16.63 18.33 15.67
N SER A 53 15.82 18.80 16.62
CA SER A 53 16.34 19.29 17.91
C SER A 53 16.06 18.41 19.14
N ASN A 54 15.61 17.16 19.00
CA ASN A 54 15.29 16.33 20.18
C ASN A 54 16.43 15.36 20.54
N PRO A 55 17.12 15.53 21.68
CA PRO A 55 18.23 14.69 22.11
C PRO A 55 17.89 13.20 22.23
N GLU A 56 16.68 12.86 22.68
CA GLU A 56 16.21 11.48 22.90
C GLU A 56 16.11 10.71 21.58
N ALA A 57 15.67 11.38 20.52
CA ALA A 57 15.52 10.78 19.19
C ALA A 57 16.88 10.47 18.56
N ARG A 58 17.84 11.38 18.75
CA ARG A 58 19.21 11.20 18.28
C ARG A 58 19.89 10.06 19.07
N LEU A 59 19.65 9.95 20.39
CA LEU A 59 20.23 8.90 21.25
C LEU A 59 19.75 7.50 20.84
N SER A 60 18.46 7.35 20.55
CA SER A 60 17.89 6.11 20.03
C SER A 60 18.50 5.71 18.68
N ALA A 61 18.63 6.64 17.74
CA ALA A 61 19.23 6.37 16.42
C ALA A 61 20.71 5.94 16.55
N LEU A 62 21.44 6.55 17.49
CA LEU A 62 22.82 6.21 17.77
C LEU A 62 22.95 4.81 18.39
N LEU A 63 22.05 4.42 19.31
CA LEU A 63 22.01 3.06 19.88
C LEU A 63 21.76 2.00 18.80
N GLU A 64 20.85 2.27 17.85
CA GLU A 64 20.59 1.36 16.72
C GLU A 64 21.82 1.24 15.80
N GLN A 65 22.57 2.33 15.59
CA GLN A 65 23.85 2.30 14.88
C GLN A 65 24.90 1.48 15.61
N ILE A 66 25.01 1.61 16.94
CA ILE A 66 25.91 0.82 17.77
C ILE A 66 25.57 -0.67 17.64
N THR A 67 24.30 -1.06 17.74
CA THR A 67 23.86 -2.46 17.55
C THR A 67 24.24 -2.98 16.16
N TYR A 68 23.95 -2.23 15.10
CA TYR A 68 24.31 -2.62 13.74
C TYR A 68 25.82 -2.79 13.55
N LYS A 69 26.63 -1.93 14.18
CA LYS A 69 28.08 -2.02 14.14
C LYS A 69 28.62 -3.22 14.92
N PHE A 70 27.97 -3.62 16.01
CA PHE A 70 28.27 -4.88 16.70
C PHE A 70 27.98 -6.11 15.82
N ASP A 71 26.84 -6.13 15.11
CA ASP A 71 26.54 -7.22 14.17
C ASP A 71 27.57 -7.28 13.02
N ALA A 72 27.99 -6.12 12.52
CA ALA A 72 29.03 -6.02 11.50
C ALA A 72 30.40 -6.48 12.01
N LEU A 73 30.73 -6.19 13.27
CA LEU A 73 31.94 -6.67 13.93
C LEU A 73 31.94 -8.19 14.06
N GLU A 74 30.81 -8.78 14.46
CA GLU A 74 30.63 -10.23 14.57
C GLU A 74 30.80 -10.92 13.21
N ALA A 75 30.18 -10.36 12.17
CA ALA A 75 30.30 -10.86 10.80
C ALA A 75 31.74 -10.75 10.24
N ALA A 76 32.42 -9.63 10.49
CA ALA A 76 33.80 -9.42 10.07
C ALA A 76 34.76 -10.39 10.78
N HIS A 77 34.55 -10.63 12.07
CA HIS A 77 35.32 -11.60 12.85
C HIS A 77 35.11 -13.04 12.34
N ALA A 78 33.85 -13.43 12.12
CA ALA A 78 33.50 -14.75 11.58
C ALA A 78 34.10 -15.00 10.18
N ALA A 79 34.30 -13.93 9.39
CA ALA A 79 34.92 -13.97 8.08
C ALA A 79 36.46 -13.85 8.10
N GLY A 80 37.09 -13.73 9.28
CA GLY A 80 38.54 -13.56 9.43
C GLY A 80 39.08 -12.24 8.88
N GLN A 81 38.24 -11.21 8.81
CA GLN A 81 38.57 -9.88 8.29
C GLN A 81 39.16 -8.98 9.39
N ASP A 82 39.85 -7.91 8.98
CA ASP A 82 40.36 -6.89 9.90
C ASP A 82 39.20 -6.12 10.53
N THR A 83 39.18 -6.04 11.86
CA THR A 83 38.10 -5.48 12.68
C THR A 83 38.44 -4.10 13.24
N ASP A 84 39.68 -3.61 13.08
CA ASP A 84 40.18 -2.42 13.79
C ASP A 84 39.40 -1.14 13.44
N ALA A 85 38.98 -1.00 12.18
CA ALA A 85 38.18 0.14 11.73
C ALA A 85 36.76 0.15 12.37
N ILE A 86 36.13 -1.02 12.47
CA ILE A 86 34.78 -1.15 13.06
C ILE A 86 34.82 -0.82 14.56
N VAL A 87 35.91 -1.21 15.23
CA VAL A 87 36.12 -0.94 16.66
C VAL A 87 36.35 0.54 16.91
N SER A 88 37.18 1.20 16.10
CA SER A 88 37.37 2.65 16.22
C SER A 88 36.10 3.45 15.98
N GLU A 89 35.21 2.98 15.12
CA GLU A 89 33.89 3.61 14.90
C GLU A 89 32.95 3.36 16.08
N LEU A 90 32.99 2.18 16.72
CA LEU A 90 32.24 1.90 17.93
C LEU A 90 32.66 2.80 19.10
N ASP A 91 33.95 3.08 19.26
CA ASP A 91 34.46 4.03 20.26
C ASP A 91 33.89 5.45 20.03
N GLN A 92 33.89 5.92 18.78
CA GLN A 92 33.33 7.23 18.43
C GLN A 92 31.81 7.30 18.68
N LEU A 93 31.08 6.24 18.40
CA LEU A 93 29.65 6.16 18.67
C LEU A 93 29.38 6.12 20.17
N GLN A 94 30.22 5.47 20.98
CA GLN A 94 30.09 5.47 22.43
C GLN A 94 30.25 6.89 23.02
N ASP A 95 31.24 7.66 22.56
CA ASP A 95 31.44 9.05 23.01
C ASP A 95 30.24 9.94 22.66
N GLN A 96 29.68 9.75 21.46
CA GLN A 96 28.46 10.46 21.04
C GLN A 96 27.25 10.08 21.91
N MET A 97 27.16 8.82 22.36
CA MET A 97 26.07 8.33 23.20
C MET A 97 26.07 9.04 24.54
N ILE A 98 27.25 9.17 25.15
CA ILE A 98 27.45 9.84 26.44
C ILE A 98 27.11 11.32 26.33
N ALA A 99 27.55 12.00 25.26
CA ALA A 99 27.24 13.41 25.04
C ALA A 99 25.73 13.67 24.94
N LEU A 100 25.04 12.79 24.22
CA LEU A 100 23.63 12.94 23.89
C LEU A 100 22.69 12.54 25.03
N ASP A 101 23.11 11.58 25.86
CA ASP A 101 22.47 11.27 27.13
C ASP A 101 22.47 12.47 28.10
N ASN A 102 23.57 13.25 28.13
CA ASN A 102 23.60 14.47 28.93
C ASN A 102 22.57 15.52 28.43
N ASP A 103 22.40 15.62 27.11
CA ASP A 103 21.40 16.51 26.51
C ASP A 103 19.96 16.07 26.84
N VAL A 104 19.69 14.75 26.88
CA VAL A 104 18.39 14.19 27.32
C VAL A 104 18.10 14.54 28.78
N MET A 105 19.09 14.37 29.66
CA MET A 105 18.95 14.71 31.07
C MET A 105 18.65 16.21 31.27
N ALA A 106 19.31 17.09 30.51
CA ALA A 106 19.02 18.52 30.52
C ALA A 106 17.59 18.84 30.05
N ASN A 107 17.04 18.06 29.11
CA ASN A 107 15.65 18.22 28.66
C ASN A 107 14.63 17.78 29.73
N PHE A 108 14.91 16.71 30.47
CA PHE A 108 14.09 16.31 31.61
C PHE A 108 14.07 17.37 32.71
N GLU A 109 15.21 17.99 33.00
CA GLU A 109 15.30 19.10 33.95
C GLU A 109 14.50 20.32 33.46
N ALA A 110 14.64 20.69 32.18
CA ALA A 110 13.88 21.78 31.59
C ALA A 110 12.36 21.53 31.63
N THR A 111 11.95 20.27 31.45
CA THR A 111 10.55 19.85 31.57
C THR A 111 10.09 19.94 33.01
N GLU A 112 10.87 19.47 33.98
CA GLU A 112 10.53 19.57 35.40
C GLU A 112 10.32 21.03 35.84
N GLN A 113 11.17 21.95 35.36
CA GLN A 113 11.01 23.38 35.63
C GLN A 113 9.71 23.92 35.01
N LYS A 114 9.39 23.57 33.76
CA LYS A 114 8.10 23.96 33.16
C LYS A 114 6.90 23.45 33.93
N LEU A 115 6.95 22.22 34.45
CA LEU A 115 5.86 21.65 35.27
C LEU A 115 5.70 22.42 36.59
N LYS A 116 6.81 22.85 37.22
CA LYS A 116 6.83 23.69 38.43
C LYS A 116 6.32 25.10 38.15
N ASP A 117 6.77 25.72 37.05
CA ASP A 117 6.37 27.08 36.64
C ASP A 117 4.87 27.16 36.33
N LYS A 118 4.30 26.08 35.75
CA LYS A 118 2.85 25.95 35.51
C LYS A 118 2.05 25.52 36.74
N ASN A 119 2.70 25.36 37.89
CA ASN A 119 2.09 25.03 39.17
C ASN A 119 1.16 23.79 39.11
N LEU A 120 1.61 22.76 38.39
CA LEU A 120 0.85 21.53 38.19
C LEU A 120 0.73 20.69 39.47
N PRO A 121 -0.29 19.82 39.57
CA PRO A 121 -0.48 18.96 40.73
C PRO A 121 0.77 18.15 41.09
N GLU A 122 1.02 17.97 42.38
CA GLU A 122 2.19 17.23 42.90
C GLU A 122 2.26 15.79 42.38
N THR A 123 1.11 15.20 42.04
CA THR A 123 0.99 13.88 41.39
C THR A 123 1.65 13.84 40.01
N ILE A 124 1.56 14.91 39.22
CA ILE A 124 2.19 15.03 37.90
C ILE A 124 3.70 15.24 38.04
N LEU A 125 4.12 16.07 39.00
CA LEU A 125 5.54 16.25 39.31
C LEU A 125 6.19 14.94 39.76
N LYS A 126 5.49 14.17 40.61
CA LYS A 126 5.94 12.86 41.07
C LYS A 126 6.05 11.85 39.92
N ARG A 127 5.09 11.80 39.00
CA ARG A 127 5.17 10.92 37.81
C ARG A 127 6.33 11.28 36.89
N HIS A 128 6.60 12.58 36.71
CA HIS A 128 7.79 13.04 35.98
C HIS A 128 9.08 12.56 36.67
N GLN A 129 9.16 12.73 37.99
CA GLN A 129 10.31 12.25 38.78
C GLN A 129 10.47 10.73 38.73
N ASP A 130 9.38 9.98 38.80
CA ASP A 130 9.38 8.51 38.65
C ASP A 130 9.90 8.11 37.26
N MET A 131 9.50 8.83 36.20
CA MET A 131 9.98 8.61 34.83
C MET A 131 11.48 8.91 34.68
N VAL A 132 11.96 10.03 35.24
CA VAL A 132 13.39 10.38 35.25
C VAL A 132 14.19 9.33 36.01
N THR A 133 13.68 8.87 37.15
CA THR A 133 14.31 7.80 37.95
C THR A 133 14.39 6.50 37.16
N HIS A 134 13.33 6.14 36.45
CA HIS A 134 13.30 4.95 35.60
C HIS A 134 14.32 5.06 34.44
N TYR A 135 14.40 6.21 33.78
CA TYR A 135 15.39 6.49 32.74
C TYR A 135 16.83 6.38 33.28
N GLN A 136 17.12 7.00 34.43
CA GLN A 136 18.43 6.95 35.07
C GLN A 136 18.84 5.52 35.48
N ALA A 137 17.90 4.73 36.00
CA ALA A 137 18.15 3.33 36.34
C ALA A 137 18.47 2.49 35.09
N HIS A 138 17.79 2.75 33.97
CA HIS A 138 18.06 2.08 32.69
C HIS A 138 19.41 2.49 32.10
N ARG A 139 19.73 3.79 32.13
CA ARG A 139 21.03 4.36 31.77
C ARG A 139 22.17 3.70 32.55
N ALA A 140 22.05 3.60 33.88
CA ALA A 140 23.08 3.01 34.72
C ALA A 140 23.41 1.57 34.30
N ARG A 141 22.39 0.77 33.91
CA ARG A 141 22.61 -0.59 33.40
C ARG A 141 23.36 -0.62 32.08
N ILE A 142 23.04 0.29 31.17
CA ILE A 142 23.74 0.40 29.87
C ILE A 142 25.20 0.80 30.10
N ILE A 143 25.43 1.85 30.90
CA ILE A 143 26.79 2.34 31.20
C ILE A 143 27.60 1.30 31.97
N GLU A 144 27.03 0.63 32.98
CA GLU A 144 27.71 -0.43 33.76
C GLU A 144 28.11 -1.62 32.88
N GLN A 145 27.32 -1.94 31.85
CA GLN A 145 27.69 -2.95 30.84
C GLN A 145 28.86 -2.51 29.96
N PHE A 146 29.07 -1.20 29.76
CA PHE A 146 30.21 -0.64 29.04
C PHE A 146 31.42 -0.31 29.93
N GLU A 147 31.24 -0.09 31.24
CA GLU A 147 32.27 0.34 32.20
C GLU A 147 33.00 -0.81 32.94
N TYR A 148 32.81 -2.08 32.56
CA TYR A 148 33.64 -3.18 33.08
C TYR A 148 35.10 -3.04 32.56
N LYS A 149 35.89 -2.26 33.30
CA LYS A 149 37.24 -1.72 33.02
C LYS A 149 38.34 -2.78 32.84
N ASP A 150 38.86 -2.91 31.60
CA ASP A 150 40.23 -2.48 31.22
C ASP A 150 40.41 -2.57 29.68
N MET A 151 40.69 -1.43 29.05
CA MET A 151 40.56 -1.15 27.60
C MET A 151 41.66 -1.77 26.72
N SER A 152 42.50 -2.64 27.27
CA SER A 152 43.49 -3.45 26.52
C SER A 152 43.06 -4.91 26.35
N HIS A 153 41.92 -5.30 26.94
CA HIS A 153 41.47 -6.69 27.02
C HIS A 153 40.37 -7.08 26.01
N TRP A 154 39.77 -6.17 25.23
CA TRP A 154 38.68 -6.56 24.30
C TRP A 154 39.19 -7.53 23.21
N ARG A 155 40.43 -7.36 22.75
CA ARG A 155 41.15 -8.30 21.84
C ARG A 155 41.48 -9.65 22.50
N TRP A 156 41.70 -9.70 23.82
CA TRP A 156 41.92 -10.94 24.58
C TRP A 156 40.59 -11.66 24.86
N LEU A 157 39.54 -10.92 25.20
CA LEU A 157 38.19 -11.42 25.49
C LEU A 157 37.57 -12.07 24.26
N LEU A 158 37.67 -11.48 23.06
CA LEU A 158 37.18 -12.14 21.84
C LEU A 158 37.92 -13.45 21.53
N ARG A 159 39.22 -13.51 21.80
CA ARG A 159 40.03 -14.72 21.56
C ARG A 159 39.73 -15.84 22.57
N HIS A 160 39.57 -15.51 23.85
CA HIS A 160 39.20 -16.47 24.91
C HIS A 160 37.72 -16.88 24.89
N TRP A 161 36.83 -15.96 24.50
CA TRP A 161 35.40 -16.23 24.33
C TRP A 161 35.17 -17.20 23.16
N TRP A 162 35.93 -17.09 22.07
CA TRP A 162 35.90 -18.02 20.93
C TRP A 162 36.48 -19.41 21.26
N ASP A 163 37.57 -19.48 22.03
CA ASP A 163 38.14 -20.76 22.51
C ASP A 163 37.20 -21.50 23.48
N ARG A 164 36.44 -20.75 24.29
CA ARG A 164 35.36 -21.30 25.13
C ARG A 164 34.12 -21.71 24.34
N LEU A 165 33.78 -21.00 23.26
CA LEU A 165 32.71 -21.34 22.33
C LEU A 165 33.00 -22.65 21.58
N LEU A 166 34.26 -22.93 21.26
CA LEU A 166 34.69 -24.19 20.65
C LEU A 166 34.77 -25.34 21.66
N ALA A 167 35.13 -25.06 22.92
CA ALA A 167 34.99 -26.02 24.01
C ALA A 167 33.52 -26.30 24.39
N TRP A 168 32.63 -25.34 24.12
CA TRP A 168 31.17 -25.42 24.30
C TRP A 168 30.46 -26.30 23.24
N LEU A 169 31.08 -26.60 22.11
CA LEU A 169 30.50 -27.41 21.03
C LEU A 169 30.66 -28.94 21.18
N GLY A 170 30.92 -29.46 22.38
CA GLY A 170 31.21 -30.88 22.54
C GLY A 170 30.03 -31.85 22.65
N VAL A 171 29.01 -31.54 23.46
CA VAL A 171 28.16 -32.54 24.16
C VAL A 171 26.86 -31.89 24.69
N GLU A 172 25.81 -32.70 24.89
CA GLU A 172 24.40 -32.40 25.21
C GLU A 172 24.05 -31.47 26.41
N ILE A 173 23.11 -30.56 26.13
CA ILE A 173 21.95 -29.98 26.87
C ILE A 173 22.04 -29.77 28.41
N GLY A 174 21.94 -28.49 28.85
CA GLY A 174 21.37 -28.15 30.16
C GLY A 174 21.73 -26.76 30.72
N GLU A 175 20.79 -25.81 30.58
CA GLU A 175 20.58 -24.57 31.36
C GLU A 175 21.73 -23.55 31.56
N ILE A 176 21.60 -22.38 30.91
CA ILE A 176 21.55 -21.05 31.56
C ILE A 176 20.81 -20.11 30.59
N VAL A 177 19.72 -19.53 31.10
CA VAL A 177 18.94 -18.43 30.54
C VAL A 177 19.66 -17.10 30.87
N ASP A 178 19.42 -16.08 30.05
CA ASP A 178 19.85 -14.66 30.17
C ASP A 178 21.27 -14.30 29.73
N SER A 179 21.36 -13.75 28.51
CA SER A 179 22.35 -12.72 28.16
C SER A 179 21.62 -11.39 27.91
N PRO A 180 21.93 -10.30 28.63
CA PRO A 180 21.14 -9.06 28.61
C PRO A 180 21.37 -8.16 27.37
N ILE A 181 22.25 -8.53 26.43
CA ILE A 181 22.54 -7.71 25.24
C ILE A 181 21.41 -7.79 24.19
N ARG A 182 20.54 -8.81 24.23
CA ARG A 182 19.43 -8.95 23.29
C ARG A 182 18.15 -8.18 23.65
N ASN A 183 18.06 -7.57 24.83
CA ASN A 183 16.83 -6.96 25.34
C ASN A 183 16.81 -5.42 25.33
N VAL A 184 17.81 -4.76 24.75
CA VAL A 184 17.70 -3.32 24.47
C VAL A 184 16.89 -3.16 23.18
N ASN A 185 15.60 -2.84 23.30
CA ASN A 185 14.75 -2.53 22.16
C ASN A 185 14.80 -1.00 21.92
N PRO A 186 15.61 -0.50 20.97
CA PRO A 186 15.79 0.94 20.74
C PRO A 186 14.51 1.68 20.30
N ARG A 187 13.39 0.98 20.10
CA ARG A 187 12.10 1.54 19.66
C ARG A 187 11.24 2.14 20.78
N GLN A 188 11.63 2.00 22.05
CA GLN A 188 10.84 2.49 23.19
C GLN A 188 10.85 4.03 23.35
N PHE A 189 11.78 4.77 22.74
CA PHE A 189 11.92 6.23 22.92
C PHE A 189 11.25 7.10 21.83
N LYS A 190 10.30 6.57 21.06
CA LYS A 190 9.71 7.32 19.93
C LYS A 190 8.44 8.07 20.32
N ARG A 191 8.40 9.37 19.98
CA ARG A 191 7.23 9.95 19.29
C ARG A 191 7.44 9.79 17.80
N SER A 192 6.46 9.23 17.10
CA SER A 192 6.63 8.76 15.73
C SER A 192 6.60 9.92 14.72
N HIS A 193 7.76 10.42 14.34
CA HIS A 193 7.97 10.86 12.97
C HIS A 193 9.08 9.99 12.38
N GLN A 194 8.73 9.16 11.39
CA GLN A 194 9.71 8.35 10.67
C GLN A 194 10.65 9.30 9.92
N ALA A 195 11.96 9.17 10.15
CA ALA A 195 12.95 9.83 9.31
C ALA A 195 12.75 9.38 7.85
N PHE A 196 12.78 10.33 6.91
CA PHE A 196 12.67 10.05 5.49
C PHE A 196 13.89 9.22 5.03
N ASP A 197 13.69 7.94 4.76
CA ASP A 197 14.70 7.05 4.16
C ASP A 197 14.39 6.88 2.65
N PRO A 198 15.22 7.46 1.75
CA PRO A 198 15.02 7.35 0.30
C PRO A 198 15.09 5.91 -0.24
N ASN A 199 15.74 4.99 0.48
CA ASN A 199 15.83 3.57 0.12
C ASN A 199 14.70 2.73 0.74
N ASN A 200 13.95 3.32 1.67
CA ASN A 200 12.81 2.71 2.34
C ASN A 200 11.61 3.67 2.29
N LEU A 201 11.30 4.14 1.08
CA LEU A 201 10.09 4.92 0.84
C LEU A 201 8.87 4.11 1.30
N PRO A 202 7.87 4.75 1.94
CA PRO A 202 6.68 4.07 2.43
C PRO A 202 5.87 3.37 1.31
N ASN A 203 6.10 3.75 0.05
CA ASN A 203 5.47 3.19 -1.12
C ASN A 203 6.46 2.31 -1.91
N LYS A 204 6.65 1.06 -1.49
CA LYS A 204 7.32 0.05 -2.33
C LYS A 204 6.32 -0.47 -3.36
N SER A 205 6.75 -0.66 -4.60
CA SER A 205 5.93 -1.37 -5.58
C SER A 205 5.66 -2.78 -5.08
N MET A 206 4.38 -3.15 -5.02
CA MET A 206 3.99 -4.52 -4.69
C MET A 206 4.58 -5.45 -5.74
N ARG A 207 5.23 -6.52 -5.28
CA ARG A 207 5.87 -7.51 -6.15
C ARG A 207 4.95 -8.72 -6.30
N PRO A 208 4.94 -9.37 -7.46
CA PRO A 208 4.14 -10.56 -7.65
C PRO A 208 4.64 -11.67 -6.72
N ASP A 209 3.72 -12.25 -5.94
CA ASP A 209 3.98 -13.46 -5.18
C ASP A 209 3.73 -14.68 -6.08
N LYS A 210 4.81 -15.41 -6.38
CA LYS A 210 4.74 -16.59 -7.25
C LYS A 210 4.06 -17.77 -6.59
N ASP A 211 4.03 -17.80 -5.26
CA ASP A 211 3.47 -18.91 -4.48
C ASP A 211 1.99 -18.71 -4.18
N ASN A 212 1.45 -17.50 -4.42
CA ASN A 212 0.03 -17.21 -4.32
C ASN A 212 -0.74 -17.81 -5.52
N LYS A 213 -1.13 -19.08 -5.38
CA LYS A 213 -1.83 -19.86 -6.42
C LYS A 213 -3.33 -19.99 -6.13
N PRO A 214 -4.18 -20.02 -7.18
CA PRO A 214 -5.60 -20.23 -7.02
C PRO A 214 -5.89 -21.65 -6.52
N LYS A 215 -6.87 -21.75 -5.64
CA LYS A 215 -7.39 -23.03 -5.11
C LYS A 215 -7.95 -23.90 -6.23
N GLN A 216 -7.65 -25.20 -6.22
CA GLN A 216 -7.96 -26.13 -7.31
C GLN A 216 -9.11 -27.09 -6.96
N SER A 217 -9.54 -27.12 -5.70
CA SER A 217 -10.62 -27.98 -5.24
C SER A 217 -11.44 -27.33 -4.13
N LEU A 218 -12.68 -27.81 -3.94
CA LEU A 218 -13.51 -27.46 -2.77
C LEU A 218 -12.79 -27.71 -1.44
N GLN A 219 -11.95 -28.75 -1.37
CA GLN A 219 -11.20 -29.09 -0.16
C GLN A 219 -10.18 -27.99 0.19
N ASP A 220 -9.58 -27.35 -0.80
CA ASP A 220 -8.62 -26.25 -0.59
C ASP A 220 -9.32 -25.03 0.04
N TYR A 221 -10.56 -24.73 -0.37
CA TYR A 221 -11.37 -23.67 0.25
C TYR A 221 -11.69 -24.00 1.71
N HIS A 222 -12.09 -25.25 2.00
CA HIS A 222 -12.33 -25.69 3.37
C HIS A 222 -11.07 -25.63 4.24
N GLN A 223 -9.91 -26.04 3.71
CA GLN A 223 -8.62 -25.93 4.42
C GLN A 223 -8.24 -24.46 4.70
N ALA A 224 -8.57 -23.56 3.77
CA ALA A 224 -8.43 -22.11 3.94
C ALA A 224 -9.51 -21.50 4.87
N LYS A 225 -10.39 -22.31 5.45
CA LYS A 225 -11.52 -21.90 6.30
C LYS A 225 -12.50 -20.97 5.60
N LEU A 226 -12.71 -21.20 4.31
CA LEU A 226 -13.67 -20.50 3.47
C LEU A 226 -14.86 -21.43 3.25
N PHE A 227 -15.97 -21.14 3.93
CA PHE A 227 -17.19 -21.97 3.93
C PHE A 227 -18.40 -21.18 3.47
N ASN A 228 -19.45 -21.88 3.04
CA ASN A 228 -20.71 -21.23 2.71
C ASN A 228 -21.30 -20.51 3.92
N THR A 229 -21.71 -19.26 3.73
CA THR A 229 -22.46 -18.47 4.71
C THR A 229 -23.70 -17.86 4.07
N PRO A 230 -24.89 -17.98 4.71
CA PRO A 230 -25.17 -18.79 5.90
C PRO A 230 -24.92 -20.28 5.60
N ALA A 231 -24.64 -21.07 6.65
CA ALA A 231 -24.39 -22.50 6.47
C ALA A 231 -25.60 -23.13 5.76
N ASN A 232 -25.35 -23.89 4.69
CA ASN A 232 -26.40 -24.60 3.99
C ASN A 232 -27.14 -25.47 5.00
N GLN A 233 -28.39 -25.10 5.32
CA GLN A 233 -29.27 -25.99 6.04
C GLN A 233 -29.47 -27.17 5.10
N VAL A 234 -28.93 -28.34 5.49
CA VAL A 234 -29.22 -29.59 4.79
C VAL A 234 -30.74 -29.66 4.75
N ALA A 235 -31.32 -29.59 3.55
CA ALA A 235 -32.76 -29.59 3.40
C ALA A 235 -33.32 -30.74 4.24
N GLU A 236 -34.11 -30.43 5.27
CA GLU A 236 -35.11 -31.38 5.68
C GLU A 236 -35.87 -31.70 4.39
N LEU A 237 -35.95 -32.99 4.05
CA LEU A 237 -36.74 -33.50 2.93
C LEU A 237 -38.22 -33.18 3.21
N GLY A 238 -38.60 -31.93 2.99
CA GLY A 238 -39.97 -31.45 2.88
C GLY A 238 -40.36 -31.41 1.41
N ASP A 239 -41.65 -31.64 1.14
CA ASP A 239 -42.21 -31.67 -0.20
C ASP A 239 -41.79 -30.44 -1.02
N PHE A 240 -41.16 -30.68 -2.19
CA PHE A 240 -40.80 -29.65 -3.15
C PHE A 240 -42.06 -28.91 -3.61
N MET A 241 -42.34 -27.75 -3.04
CA MET A 241 -43.26 -26.78 -3.63
C MET A 241 -42.47 -25.87 -4.58
N TYR A 242 -43.05 -25.58 -5.74
CA TYR A 242 -42.45 -24.78 -6.81
C TYR A 242 -42.42 -23.27 -6.52
N ASP A 243 -42.70 -22.87 -5.27
CA ASP A 243 -43.21 -21.53 -4.95
C ASP A 243 -42.25 -20.72 -4.04
N ALA A 244 -41.06 -21.26 -3.74
CA ALA A 244 -39.97 -20.51 -3.13
C ALA A 244 -38.62 -21.16 -3.51
N LEU A 245 -37.82 -20.48 -4.33
CA LEU A 245 -36.45 -20.90 -4.64
C LEU A 245 -35.69 -21.17 -3.33
N ALA A 246 -35.17 -22.40 -3.18
CA ALA A 246 -34.57 -22.84 -1.92
C ALA A 246 -33.48 -21.88 -1.43
N GLY A 247 -33.62 -21.42 -0.18
CA GLY A 247 -32.70 -20.49 0.47
C GLY A 247 -32.79 -19.04 -0.01
N ALA A 248 -33.57 -18.70 -1.03
CA ALA A 248 -33.70 -17.32 -1.51
C ALA A 248 -34.42 -16.40 -0.52
N SER A 249 -35.29 -16.96 0.33
CA SER A 249 -35.98 -16.24 1.38
C SER A 249 -35.13 -15.97 2.63
N ASP A 250 -33.85 -16.38 2.66
CA ASP A 250 -32.97 -16.09 3.79
C ASP A 250 -32.72 -14.57 3.87
N PRO A 251 -33.07 -13.90 4.98
CA PRO A 251 -32.91 -12.46 5.11
C PRO A 251 -31.45 -12.00 4.98
N ALA A 252 -30.46 -12.87 5.26
CA ALA A 252 -29.04 -12.55 5.11
C ALA A 252 -28.68 -12.13 3.67
N TYR A 253 -29.44 -12.61 2.66
CA TYR A 253 -29.24 -12.24 1.27
C TYR A 253 -29.91 -10.93 0.86
N LEU A 254 -30.56 -10.22 1.80
CA LEU A 254 -31.19 -8.92 1.60
C LEU A 254 -30.63 -7.82 2.54
N THR A 255 -29.93 -8.20 3.60
CA THR A 255 -29.41 -7.26 4.61
C THR A 255 -28.09 -6.57 4.22
N GLU A 256 -27.76 -5.49 4.92
CA GLU A 256 -26.46 -4.82 4.81
C GLU A 256 -25.31 -5.64 5.42
N THR A 257 -24.09 -5.39 4.94
CA THR A 257 -22.82 -5.90 5.45
C THR A 257 -21.76 -4.80 5.38
N ASP A 258 -20.53 -5.06 5.82
CA ASP A 258 -19.45 -4.05 5.80
C ASP A 258 -19.22 -3.44 4.41
N GLU A 259 -19.19 -4.27 3.35
CA GLU A 259 -19.03 -3.80 1.97
C GLU A 259 -20.35 -3.55 1.23
N VAL A 260 -21.46 -4.16 1.67
CA VAL A 260 -22.77 -4.06 1.04
C VAL A 260 -23.67 -3.15 1.86
N ILE A 261 -23.57 -1.85 1.61
CA ILE A 261 -24.38 -0.83 2.28
C ILE A 261 -25.54 -0.37 1.38
N LEU A 262 -26.74 -0.16 1.92
CA LEU A 262 -27.96 0.23 1.21
C LEU A 262 -28.30 1.69 1.49
N THR A 263 -27.32 2.56 1.23
CA THR A 263 -27.45 4.00 1.42
C THR A 263 -28.48 4.59 0.45
N GLN A 264 -28.88 5.84 0.69
CA GLN A 264 -29.85 6.49 -0.18
C GLN A 264 -29.37 6.56 -1.62
N ARG A 265 -28.07 6.79 -1.83
CA ARG A 265 -27.46 6.85 -3.16
C ARG A 265 -27.53 5.52 -3.91
N ILE A 266 -27.35 4.40 -3.22
CA ILE A 266 -27.56 3.05 -3.78
C ILE A 266 -29.03 2.82 -4.15
N LYS A 267 -29.96 3.21 -3.26
CA LYS A 267 -31.41 3.09 -3.53
C LYS A 267 -31.85 3.94 -4.72
N ASP A 268 -31.35 5.16 -4.84
CA ASP A 268 -31.62 6.06 -5.96
C ASP A 268 -31.07 5.47 -7.27
N GLN A 269 -29.86 4.89 -7.23
CA GLN A 269 -29.27 4.23 -8.39
C GLN A 269 -30.06 2.98 -8.80
N ALA A 270 -30.53 2.17 -7.84
CA ALA A 270 -31.39 1.02 -8.11
C ALA A 270 -32.73 1.47 -8.73
N GLN A 271 -33.33 2.54 -8.20
CA GLN A 271 -34.55 3.14 -8.75
C GLN A 271 -34.34 3.67 -10.18
N ALA A 272 -33.22 4.34 -10.44
CA ALA A 272 -32.87 4.84 -11.77
C ALA A 272 -32.74 3.70 -12.80
N LEU A 273 -32.35 2.52 -12.33
CA LEU A 273 -32.28 1.28 -13.11
C LEU A 273 -33.62 0.51 -13.12
N SER A 274 -34.68 1.11 -12.58
CA SER A 274 -36.04 0.56 -12.47
C SER A 274 -36.12 -0.73 -11.66
N TYR A 275 -35.18 -0.94 -10.72
CA TYR A 275 -35.06 -2.16 -9.92
C TYR A 275 -34.92 -3.44 -10.77
N ASP A 276 -34.50 -3.29 -12.03
CA ASP A 276 -34.46 -4.37 -13.00
C ASP A 276 -33.07 -5.05 -12.99
N PRO A 277 -33.00 -6.38 -12.77
CA PRO A 277 -31.72 -7.07 -12.63
C PRO A 277 -30.90 -7.06 -13.92
N VAL A 278 -31.55 -7.04 -15.09
CA VAL A 278 -30.87 -6.98 -16.40
C VAL A 278 -30.17 -5.62 -16.55
N ARG A 279 -30.87 -4.52 -16.28
CA ARG A 279 -30.33 -3.15 -16.30
C ARG A 279 -29.24 -2.97 -15.27
N ILE A 280 -29.41 -3.49 -14.06
CA ILE A 280 -28.38 -3.45 -13.01
C ILE A 280 -27.09 -4.11 -13.47
N TYR A 281 -27.16 -5.36 -13.95
CA TYR A 281 -25.98 -6.07 -14.42
C TYR A 281 -25.25 -5.33 -15.55
N HIS A 282 -25.96 -4.96 -16.62
CA HIS A 282 -25.34 -4.30 -17.78
C HIS A 282 -24.79 -2.92 -17.41
N TRP A 283 -25.49 -2.18 -16.56
CA TRP A 283 -25.03 -0.86 -16.14
C TRP A 283 -23.74 -0.95 -15.31
N VAL A 284 -23.66 -1.84 -14.31
CA VAL A 284 -22.42 -2.00 -13.52
C VAL A 284 -21.28 -2.46 -14.44
N ARG A 285 -21.54 -3.46 -15.29
CA ARG A 285 -20.56 -3.96 -16.26
C ARG A 285 -20.02 -2.86 -17.17
N ASN A 286 -20.88 -1.98 -17.66
CA ASN A 286 -20.51 -0.99 -18.66
C ASN A 286 -19.91 0.29 -18.05
N ASN A 287 -20.23 0.62 -16.80
CA ASN A 287 -19.89 1.91 -16.19
C ASN A 287 -18.89 1.84 -15.03
N VAL A 288 -18.49 0.65 -14.58
CA VAL A 288 -17.55 0.48 -13.45
C VAL A 288 -16.30 -0.23 -13.94
N GLU A 289 -15.13 0.39 -13.88
CA GLU A 289 -13.88 -0.21 -14.36
C GLU A 289 -13.31 -1.23 -13.38
N TRP A 290 -12.74 -2.31 -13.91
CA TRP A 290 -12.05 -3.29 -13.09
C TRP A 290 -10.61 -2.85 -12.79
N GLN A 291 -10.22 -2.99 -11.52
CA GLN A 291 -8.87 -2.82 -11.01
C GLN A 291 -8.36 -4.15 -10.44
N PRO A 292 -7.24 -4.70 -10.93
CA PRO A 292 -6.76 -6.00 -10.49
C PRO A 292 -6.04 -5.90 -9.14
N SER A 293 -6.81 -5.92 -8.05
CA SER A 293 -6.30 -6.08 -6.69
C SER A 293 -7.10 -7.16 -5.93
N TRP A 294 -6.54 -7.65 -4.83
CA TRP A 294 -7.15 -8.68 -4.00
C TRP A 294 -7.56 -8.17 -2.61
N GLY A 295 -8.72 -8.64 -2.15
CA GLY A 295 -9.36 -8.20 -0.90
C GLY A 295 -10.25 -6.98 -1.11
N ALA A 296 -11.41 -6.95 -0.47
CA ALA A 296 -12.30 -5.80 -0.49
C ALA A 296 -11.62 -4.58 0.12
N VAL A 297 -11.69 -3.46 -0.61
CA VAL A 297 -11.07 -2.19 -0.23
C VAL A 297 -12.06 -1.03 -0.22
N GLN A 298 -13.19 -1.18 -0.89
CA GLN A 298 -14.24 -0.18 -0.99
C GLN A 298 -15.58 -0.80 -0.62
N ASP A 299 -16.45 0.00 0.00
CA ASP A 299 -17.86 -0.36 0.10
C ASP A 299 -18.61 -0.10 -1.23
N ALA A 300 -19.88 -0.49 -1.27
CA ALA A 300 -20.73 -0.34 -2.44
C ALA A 300 -20.91 1.13 -2.88
N GLU A 301 -21.03 2.08 -1.96
CA GLU A 301 -21.24 3.49 -2.30
C GLU A 301 -19.97 4.11 -2.89
N LEU A 302 -18.82 3.87 -2.28
CA LEU A 302 -17.55 4.35 -2.81
C LEU A 302 -17.24 3.75 -4.18
N THR A 303 -17.57 2.47 -4.40
CA THR A 303 -17.42 1.81 -5.72
C THR A 303 -18.35 2.46 -6.76
N LEU A 304 -19.58 2.81 -6.37
CA LEU A 304 -20.54 3.54 -7.20
C LEU A 304 -19.99 4.91 -7.62
N ASP A 305 -19.30 5.60 -6.71
CA ASP A 305 -18.76 6.94 -6.93
C ASP A 305 -17.48 6.96 -7.74
N ALA A 306 -16.54 6.09 -7.37
CA ALA A 306 -15.24 6.00 -8.00
C ALA A 306 -15.34 5.43 -9.43
N ARG A 307 -16.45 4.74 -9.74
CA ARG A 307 -16.68 4.04 -11.02
C ARG A 307 -15.56 3.06 -11.34
N ARG A 308 -14.96 2.49 -10.31
CA ARG A 308 -13.86 1.53 -10.41
C ARG A 308 -13.77 0.70 -9.13
N GLY A 309 -13.30 -0.53 -9.25
CA GLY A 309 -13.03 -1.38 -8.11
C GLY A 309 -12.50 -2.73 -8.52
N ASN A 310 -12.09 -3.53 -7.55
CA ASN A 310 -11.71 -4.91 -7.82
C ASN A 310 -12.93 -5.84 -7.93
N ALA A 311 -12.70 -7.15 -8.09
CA ALA A 311 -13.78 -8.12 -8.25
C ALA A 311 -14.76 -8.14 -7.06
N MET A 312 -14.23 -8.01 -5.84
CA MET A 312 -15.02 -8.00 -4.61
C MET A 312 -15.80 -6.69 -4.48
N ASP A 313 -15.16 -5.53 -4.70
CA ASP A 313 -15.81 -4.22 -4.67
C ASP A 313 -16.97 -4.13 -5.68
N ILE A 314 -16.73 -4.56 -6.93
CA ILE A 314 -17.74 -4.57 -8.00
C ILE A 314 -18.88 -5.56 -7.69
N ALA A 315 -18.57 -6.72 -7.11
CA ALA A 315 -19.58 -7.65 -6.64
C ALA A 315 -20.41 -7.04 -5.49
N SER A 316 -19.77 -6.35 -4.54
CA SER A 316 -20.45 -5.65 -3.44
C SER A 316 -21.43 -4.59 -3.95
N LEU A 317 -21.03 -3.74 -4.89
CA LEU A 317 -21.92 -2.77 -5.53
C LEU A 317 -23.10 -3.45 -6.22
N THR A 318 -22.84 -4.51 -6.97
CA THR A 318 -23.90 -5.24 -7.70
C THR A 318 -24.90 -5.86 -6.72
N ILE A 319 -24.41 -6.51 -5.67
CA ILE A 319 -25.24 -7.09 -4.61
C ILE A 319 -26.03 -5.99 -3.89
N ALA A 320 -25.43 -4.83 -3.60
CA ALA A 320 -26.13 -3.72 -2.95
C ALA A 320 -27.30 -3.20 -3.81
N LEU A 321 -27.09 -3.02 -5.12
CA LEU A 321 -28.17 -2.60 -6.05
C LEU A 321 -29.29 -3.64 -6.15
N LEU A 322 -28.95 -4.94 -6.16
CA LEU A 322 -29.93 -6.02 -6.19
C LEU A 322 -30.71 -6.11 -4.87
N ARG A 323 -30.04 -6.04 -3.72
CA ARG A 323 -30.68 -6.04 -2.39
C ARG A 323 -31.56 -4.81 -2.17
N ALA A 324 -31.12 -3.62 -2.63
CA ALA A 324 -31.96 -2.42 -2.64
C ALA A 324 -33.22 -2.60 -3.52
N SER A 325 -33.16 -3.46 -4.53
CA SER A 325 -34.27 -3.87 -5.40
C SER A 325 -35.10 -5.02 -4.84
N GLN A 326 -34.86 -5.44 -3.58
CA GLN A 326 -35.49 -6.60 -2.94
C GLN A 326 -35.20 -7.94 -3.65
N ILE A 327 -34.08 -8.03 -4.36
CA ILE A 327 -33.62 -9.24 -5.03
C ILE A 327 -32.54 -9.89 -4.15
N PRO A 328 -32.78 -11.12 -3.61
CA PRO A 328 -31.79 -11.83 -2.82
C PRO A 328 -30.52 -12.08 -3.63
N ALA A 329 -29.37 -11.65 -3.11
CA ALA A 329 -28.09 -11.74 -3.80
C ALA A 329 -26.94 -12.07 -2.83
N ARG A 330 -25.96 -12.82 -3.34
CA ARG A 330 -24.81 -13.32 -2.57
C ARG A 330 -23.55 -13.37 -3.39
N TYR A 331 -22.41 -13.42 -2.71
CA TYR A 331 -21.11 -13.64 -3.34
C TYR A 331 -20.95 -15.11 -3.71
N VAL A 332 -20.23 -15.36 -4.79
CA VAL A 332 -19.63 -16.66 -5.09
C VAL A 332 -18.13 -16.45 -5.23
N HIS A 333 -17.38 -17.29 -4.54
CA HIS A 333 -15.93 -17.28 -4.55
C HIS A 333 -15.44 -18.60 -5.14
N GLY A 334 -14.57 -18.50 -6.14
CA GLY A 334 -14.12 -19.65 -6.89
C GLY A 334 -12.90 -19.36 -7.74
N THR A 335 -12.59 -20.31 -8.62
CA THR A 335 -11.48 -20.19 -9.56
C THR A 335 -12.02 -20.27 -10.97
N ILE A 336 -11.65 -19.27 -11.78
CA ILE A 336 -12.02 -19.18 -13.19
C ILE A 336 -10.79 -19.38 -14.07
N GLU A 337 -11.02 -19.83 -15.30
CA GLU A 337 -10.03 -19.97 -16.36
C GLU A 337 -10.37 -19.01 -17.49
N VAL A 338 -9.41 -18.13 -17.81
CA VAL A 338 -9.55 -17.08 -18.82
C VAL A 338 -8.57 -17.36 -19.96
N PRO A 339 -9.01 -17.40 -21.23
CA PRO A 339 -8.11 -17.51 -22.37
C PRO A 339 -7.07 -16.40 -22.39
N GLU A 340 -5.83 -16.73 -22.77
CA GLU A 340 -4.67 -15.83 -22.77
C GLU A 340 -4.96 -14.44 -23.36
N ALA A 341 -5.53 -14.39 -24.57
CA ALA A 341 -5.83 -13.14 -25.26
C ALA A 341 -6.91 -12.31 -24.54
N MET A 342 -7.88 -12.97 -23.92
CA MET A 342 -8.91 -12.32 -23.11
C MET A 342 -8.33 -11.77 -21.81
N PHE A 343 -7.43 -12.52 -21.17
CA PHE A 343 -6.79 -12.07 -19.94
C PHE A 343 -5.89 -10.86 -20.18
N ARG A 344 -5.03 -10.87 -21.21
CA ARG A 344 -4.21 -9.69 -21.57
C ARG A 344 -5.08 -8.46 -21.83
N ASN A 345 -6.19 -8.64 -22.55
CA ASN A 345 -7.12 -7.56 -22.81
C ASN A 345 -7.76 -7.02 -21.53
N TRP A 346 -8.23 -7.90 -20.65
CA TRP A 346 -8.91 -7.50 -19.41
C TRP A 346 -7.95 -6.85 -18.41
N ALA A 347 -6.73 -7.37 -18.28
CA ALA A 347 -5.71 -6.90 -17.33
C ALA A 347 -5.12 -5.53 -17.65
N GLY A 348 -5.16 -5.06 -18.91
CA GLY A 348 -4.50 -3.80 -19.26
C GLY A 348 -4.03 -3.67 -20.71
N GLY A 349 -4.32 -4.63 -21.58
CA GLY A 349 -3.91 -4.58 -22.98
C GLY A 349 -2.44 -4.93 -23.18
N PHE A 350 -1.86 -5.73 -22.29
CA PHE A 350 -0.44 -6.06 -22.29
C PHE A 350 0.00 -6.75 -23.59
N ALA A 351 1.22 -6.46 -24.02
CA ALA A 351 1.85 -7.14 -25.15
C ALA A 351 2.26 -8.58 -24.80
N SER A 352 2.67 -8.81 -23.54
CA SER A 352 3.10 -10.11 -23.01
C SER A 352 2.08 -10.65 -22.00
N ILE A 353 1.84 -11.96 -22.05
CA ILE A 353 1.00 -12.64 -21.05
C ILE A 353 1.67 -12.68 -19.68
N ASP A 354 2.99 -12.85 -19.62
CA ASP A 354 3.73 -12.86 -18.35
C ASP A 354 3.58 -11.51 -17.63
N ALA A 355 3.68 -10.40 -18.37
CA ALA A 355 3.49 -9.06 -17.82
C ALA A 355 2.06 -8.85 -17.28
N ALA A 356 1.04 -9.39 -17.97
CA ALA A 356 -0.34 -9.33 -17.49
C ALA A 356 -0.54 -10.15 -16.21
N VAL A 357 0.04 -11.34 -16.14
CA VAL A 357 -0.02 -12.22 -14.96
C VAL A 357 0.72 -11.58 -13.78
N ASP A 358 1.93 -11.09 -14.01
CA ASP A 358 2.71 -10.39 -12.99
C ASP A 358 2.00 -9.13 -12.48
N PHE A 359 1.31 -8.39 -13.35
CA PHE A 359 0.51 -7.23 -12.95
C PHE A 359 -0.64 -7.63 -12.02
N ALA A 360 -1.43 -8.65 -12.38
CA ALA A 360 -2.52 -9.13 -11.54
C ALA A 360 -2.01 -9.73 -10.21
N ALA A 361 -0.93 -10.51 -10.26
CA ALA A 361 -0.29 -11.10 -9.09
C ALA A 361 0.32 -10.03 -8.16
N SER A 362 0.83 -8.92 -8.70
CA SER A 362 1.30 -7.77 -7.91
C SER A 362 0.16 -7.09 -7.15
N GLY A 363 -1.07 -7.20 -7.65
CA GLY A 363 -2.28 -6.79 -6.93
C GLY A 363 -2.72 -7.79 -5.85
N GLY A 364 -2.00 -8.89 -5.66
CA GLY A 364 -2.31 -9.94 -4.70
C GLY A 364 -3.31 -10.99 -5.21
N ILE A 365 -3.69 -10.95 -6.49
CA ILE A 365 -4.63 -11.94 -7.06
C ILE A 365 -3.92 -13.29 -7.17
N PRO A 366 -4.48 -14.37 -6.61
CA PRO A 366 -3.93 -15.71 -6.80
C PRO A 366 -4.02 -16.13 -8.27
N THR A 367 -2.88 -16.37 -8.92
CA THR A 367 -2.82 -16.67 -10.37
C THR A 367 -1.93 -17.86 -10.72
N ALA A 368 -2.34 -18.62 -11.73
CA ALA A 368 -1.55 -19.69 -12.33
C ALA A 368 -1.69 -19.70 -13.86
N ALA A 369 -0.59 -19.96 -14.55
CA ALA A 369 -0.59 -20.13 -16.00
C ALA A 369 -0.90 -21.59 -16.36
N SER A 370 -1.84 -21.79 -17.28
CA SER A 370 -2.16 -23.10 -17.87
C SER A 370 -1.42 -23.24 -19.20
N ILE A 371 -0.52 -24.22 -19.28
CA ILE A 371 0.37 -24.43 -20.44
C ILE A 371 -0.25 -25.48 -21.37
N ALA A 372 -0.42 -25.11 -22.65
CA ALA A 372 -0.79 -26.05 -23.72
C ALA A 372 0.15 -25.84 -24.92
N GLY A 373 0.68 -26.93 -25.48
CA GLY A 373 1.60 -26.86 -26.63
C GLY A 373 2.86 -26.02 -26.38
N GLY A 374 3.36 -25.99 -25.14
CA GLY A 374 4.56 -25.24 -24.75
C GLY A 374 4.37 -23.72 -24.62
N LYS A 375 3.13 -23.22 -24.64
CA LYS A 375 2.80 -21.81 -24.43
C LYS A 375 1.69 -21.67 -23.39
N ILE A 376 1.61 -20.52 -22.73
CA ILE A 376 0.50 -20.18 -21.84
C ILE A 376 -0.75 -20.00 -22.72
N ALA A 377 -1.75 -20.85 -22.52
CA ALA A 377 -2.99 -20.82 -23.28
C ALA A 377 -4.14 -20.19 -22.48
N HIS A 378 -4.13 -20.36 -21.16
CA HIS A 378 -5.11 -19.79 -20.25
C HIS A 378 -4.44 -19.32 -18.97
N VAL A 379 -5.11 -18.41 -18.26
CA VAL A 379 -4.75 -17.99 -16.91
C VAL A 379 -5.87 -18.41 -15.97
N GLN A 380 -5.50 -19.13 -14.94
CA GLN A 380 -6.39 -19.45 -13.82
C GLN A 380 -6.22 -18.36 -12.78
N LEU A 381 -7.33 -17.83 -12.28
CA LEU A 381 -7.33 -16.85 -11.20
C LEU A 381 -8.44 -17.16 -10.19
N GLU A 382 -8.12 -16.95 -8.92
CA GLU A 382 -9.12 -16.92 -7.86
C GLU A 382 -9.93 -15.63 -8.03
N HIS A 383 -11.25 -15.72 -7.95
CA HIS A 383 -12.17 -14.66 -8.37
C HIS A 383 -13.48 -14.68 -7.58
N VAL A 384 -14.07 -13.51 -7.41
CA VAL A 384 -15.36 -13.35 -6.73
C VAL A 384 -16.36 -12.72 -7.69
N TRP A 385 -17.56 -13.30 -7.76
CA TRP A 385 -18.68 -12.82 -8.58
C TRP A 385 -20.00 -12.91 -7.81
N VAL A 386 -21.12 -12.63 -8.48
CA VAL A 386 -22.44 -12.51 -7.86
C VAL A 386 -23.34 -13.67 -8.29
N GLU A 387 -24.18 -14.14 -7.37
CA GLU A 387 -25.31 -15.01 -7.65
C GLU A 387 -26.58 -14.40 -7.04
N ALA A 388 -27.67 -14.34 -7.81
CA ALA A 388 -28.92 -13.70 -7.38
C ALA A 388 -30.15 -14.54 -7.72
N ALA A 389 -31.18 -14.48 -6.87
CA ALA A 389 -32.44 -15.16 -7.06
C ALA A 389 -33.33 -14.38 -8.05
N ILE A 390 -33.51 -14.90 -9.26
CA ILE A 390 -34.16 -14.19 -10.38
C ILE A 390 -35.21 -15.07 -11.03
N ASP A 391 -36.29 -14.47 -11.52
CA ASP A 391 -37.25 -15.06 -12.46
C ASP A 391 -36.54 -15.20 -13.83
N TYR A 392 -35.91 -16.35 -14.04
CA TYR A 392 -35.01 -16.58 -15.15
C TYR A 392 -35.67 -17.31 -16.30
N PHE A 393 -36.64 -18.21 -16.09
CA PHE A 393 -37.29 -18.91 -17.19
C PHE A 393 -38.72 -18.43 -17.41
N PRO A 394 -39.13 -18.11 -18.66
CA PRO A 394 -38.35 -18.09 -19.91
C PRO A 394 -37.69 -16.73 -20.19
N SER A 395 -37.96 -15.71 -19.36
CA SER A 395 -37.69 -14.30 -19.66
C SER A 395 -36.20 -13.92 -19.56
N ARG A 396 -35.41 -14.73 -18.86
CA ARG A 396 -34.01 -14.51 -18.50
C ARG A 396 -33.79 -13.21 -17.73
N GLY A 397 -34.68 -12.96 -16.77
CA GLY A 397 -34.68 -11.77 -15.92
C GLY A 397 -35.29 -10.52 -16.54
N ALA A 398 -35.78 -10.58 -17.80
CA ALA A 398 -36.43 -9.44 -18.47
C ALA A 398 -37.79 -9.08 -17.85
N SER A 399 -38.40 -10.04 -17.17
CA SER A 399 -39.61 -9.90 -16.38
C SER A 399 -39.30 -10.58 -15.05
N ASN A 400 -39.25 -9.81 -13.96
CA ASN A 400 -38.83 -10.32 -12.65
C ASN A 400 -39.98 -10.23 -11.64
N HIS A 401 -40.68 -11.34 -11.40
CA HIS A 401 -41.74 -11.44 -10.39
C HIS A 401 -41.38 -12.43 -9.30
N ASP A 402 -41.33 -13.71 -9.64
CA ASP A 402 -41.08 -14.81 -8.72
C ASP A 402 -39.81 -15.54 -9.13
N ALA A 403 -38.81 -15.57 -8.23
CA ALA A 403 -37.52 -16.17 -8.54
C ALA A 403 -37.61 -17.69 -8.71
N ASP A 404 -37.11 -18.19 -9.83
CA ASP A 404 -37.07 -19.63 -10.16
C ASP A 404 -35.64 -20.19 -10.24
N ALA A 405 -34.62 -19.31 -10.27
CA ALA A 405 -33.23 -19.71 -10.40
C ALA A 405 -32.26 -18.79 -9.64
N TRP A 406 -31.18 -19.39 -9.14
CA TRP A 406 -29.98 -18.67 -8.73
C TRP A 406 -29.11 -18.44 -9.97
N VAL A 407 -29.00 -17.18 -10.40
CA VAL A 407 -28.32 -16.80 -11.64
C VAL A 407 -26.97 -16.18 -11.32
N GLN A 408 -25.90 -16.76 -11.88
CA GLN A 408 -24.54 -16.26 -11.72
C GLN A 408 -24.24 -15.14 -12.71
N MET A 409 -23.63 -14.06 -12.24
CA MET A 409 -23.23 -12.92 -13.04
C MET A 409 -21.91 -12.33 -12.56
N ASP A 410 -21.07 -11.93 -13.53
CA ASP A 410 -19.80 -11.26 -13.27
C ASP A 410 -19.73 -9.93 -14.05
N PRO A 411 -20.04 -8.79 -13.40
CA PRO A 411 -19.93 -7.49 -14.02
C PRO A 411 -18.49 -6.92 -13.98
N SER A 412 -17.55 -7.58 -13.28
CA SER A 412 -16.14 -7.16 -13.26
C SER A 412 -15.42 -7.53 -14.55
N TYR A 413 -15.78 -8.66 -15.17
CA TYR A 413 -15.24 -9.06 -16.46
C TYR A 413 -15.77 -8.18 -17.59
N LYS A 414 -14.85 -7.57 -18.34
CA LYS A 414 -15.16 -6.84 -19.56
C LYS A 414 -13.99 -6.84 -20.52
N ARG A 415 -14.33 -6.69 -21.81
CA ARG A 415 -13.36 -6.50 -22.88
C ARG A 415 -13.21 -5.01 -23.15
N TYR A 416 -11.98 -4.60 -23.41
CA TYR A 416 -11.65 -3.22 -23.73
C TYR A 416 -11.20 -3.08 -25.18
N GLN A 417 -11.58 -1.97 -25.80
CA GLN A 417 -10.91 -1.44 -26.97
C GLN A 417 -9.80 -0.51 -26.48
N TYR A 418 -8.56 -0.80 -26.84
CA TYR A 418 -7.42 0.07 -26.55
C TYR A 418 -7.24 1.06 -27.70
N LEU A 419 -7.22 2.34 -27.35
CA LEU A 419 -7.06 3.45 -28.28
C LEU A 419 -5.60 3.89 -28.21
N GLN A 420 -4.95 3.90 -29.38
CA GLN A 420 -3.62 4.47 -29.52
C GLN A 420 -3.78 5.98 -29.67
N GLY A 421 -3.14 6.74 -28.78
CA GLY A 421 -3.08 8.19 -28.90
C GLY A 421 -2.23 8.65 -30.07
N LEU A 422 -2.32 9.93 -30.39
CA LEU A 422 -1.48 10.57 -31.38
C LEU A 422 -0.01 10.55 -30.94
N ASP A 423 0.87 10.21 -31.87
CA ASP A 423 2.30 10.32 -31.65
C ASP A 423 2.74 11.77 -31.93
N ALA A 424 2.78 12.58 -30.87
CA ALA A 424 3.12 14.00 -30.96
C ALA A 424 4.53 14.22 -31.55
N VAL A 425 5.47 13.31 -31.33
CA VAL A 425 6.84 13.42 -31.86
C VAL A 425 6.82 13.17 -33.37
N ALA A 426 6.16 12.09 -33.80
CA ALA A 426 6.04 11.79 -35.22
C ALA A 426 5.27 12.88 -36.00
N ILE A 427 4.20 13.44 -35.41
CA ILE A 427 3.39 14.51 -36.03
C ILE A 427 4.17 15.82 -36.12
N SER A 428 4.90 16.20 -35.07
CA SER A 428 5.65 17.45 -35.02
C SER A 428 6.88 17.48 -35.93
N GLY A 429 7.34 16.30 -36.38
CA GLY A 429 8.55 16.15 -37.18
C GLY A 429 9.83 16.50 -36.39
N ILE A 430 9.76 16.55 -35.06
CA ILE A 430 10.91 16.86 -34.21
C ILE A 430 11.90 15.70 -34.27
N ASP A 431 13.13 16.00 -34.67
CA ASP A 431 14.25 15.07 -34.51
C ASP A 431 14.74 15.12 -33.06
N THR A 432 14.37 14.10 -32.28
CA THR A 432 14.72 14.02 -30.85
C THR A 432 16.23 13.92 -30.62
N ASN A 433 17.00 13.38 -31.58
CA ASN A 433 18.45 13.28 -31.45
C ASN A 433 19.11 14.63 -31.70
N GLN A 434 18.64 15.36 -32.70
CA GLN A 434 19.11 16.72 -32.97
C GLN A 434 18.75 17.65 -31.81
N LEU A 435 17.50 17.59 -31.30
CA LEU A 435 17.07 18.37 -30.14
C LEU A 435 17.97 18.12 -28.92
N ALA A 436 18.30 16.86 -28.65
CA ALA A 436 19.23 16.48 -27.58
C ALA A 436 20.62 17.10 -27.77
N THR A 437 21.12 17.03 -29.00
CA THR A 437 22.44 17.51 -29.39
C THR A 437 22.53 19.03 -29.24
N ASP A 438 21.51 19.75 -29.72
CA ASP A 438 21.44 21.21 -29.63
C ASP A 438 21.33 21.67 -28.17
N PHE A 439 20.49 21.01 -27.37
CA PHE A 439 20.39 21.30 -25.95
C PHE A 439 21.71 21.01 -25.21
N LEU A 440 22.36 19.89 -25.50
CA LEU A 440 23.64 19.54 -24.89
C LEU A 440 24.77 20.49 -25.30
N ALA A 441 24.77 20.96 -26.53
CA ALA A 441 25.74 21.92 -27.05
C ALA A 441 25.53 23.34 -26.48
N SER A 442 24.35 23.65 -25.95
CA SER A 442 24.06 24.97 -25.37
C SER A 442 24.73 25.23 -24.03
N GLY A 443 25.08 24.16 -23.28
CA GLY A 443 25.66 24.23 -21.95
C GLY A 443 27.06 23.67 -21.84
N THR A 444 27.65 23.84 -20.66
CA THR A 444 28.92 23.19 -20.29
C THR A 444 28.65 22.00 -19.38
N ILE A 445 29.28 20.88 -19.72
CA ILE A 445 29.32 19.67 -18.88
C ILE A 445 30.76 19.48 -18.42
N ASN A 446 30.99 19.53 -17.11
CA ASN A 446 32.25 19.15 -16.51
C ASN A 446 32.14 17.75 -15.91
N GLU A 447 32.49 16.73 -16.71
CA GLU A 447 32.41 15.33 -16.28
C GLU A 447 33.38 14.97 -15.15
N THR A 448 34.49 15.73 -15.02
CA THR A 448 35.53 15.48 -14.01
C THR A 448 35.07 15.89 -12.61
N GLU A 449 34.37 17.02 -12.52
CA GLU A 449 33.88 17.60 -11.26
C GLU A 449 32.39 17.35 -11.01
N GLY A 450 31.67 16.78 -11.99
CA GLY A 450 30.29 16.31 -11.84
C GLY A 450 29.22 17.40 -11.85
N TRP A 451 29.51 18.57 -12.41
CA TRP A 451 28.54 19.67 -12.51
C TRP A 451 28.22 20.04 -13.96
N ILE A 452 27.06 20.67 -14.13
CA ILE A 452 26.55 21.17 -15.42
C ILE A 452 26.11 22.63 -15.26
N GLN A 453 26.33 23.48 -16.27
CA GLN A 453 25.95 24.90 -16.21
C GLN A 453 25.66 25.48 -17.59
N GLY A 454 24.75 26.47 -17.65
CA GLY A 454 24.60 27.35 -18.82
C GLY A 454 23.76 26.79 -19.95
N PHE A 455 22.96 25.75 -19.71
CA PHE A 455 22.01 25.22 -20.70
C PHE A 455 20.95 26.24 -21.06
N ASP A 456 20.61 26.30 -22.34
CA ASP A 456 19.58 27.19 -22.88
C ASP A 456 18.20 26.49 -22.84
N PRO A 457 17.27 26.90 -21.95
CA PRO A 457 15.95 26.32 -21.86
C PRO A 457 15.08 26.63 -23.10
N THR A 458 15.39 27.69 -23.85
CA THR A 458 14.56 28.13 -24.98
C THR A 458 14.54 27.11 -26.12
N ILE A 459 15.56 26.25 -26.22
CA ILE A 459 15.62 25.14 -27.18
C ILE A 459 14.47 24.15 -26.93
N LEU A 460 14.21 23.81 -25.66
CA LEU A 460 13.13 22.91 -25.28
C LEU A 460 11.76 23.59 -25.37
N GLU A 461 11.67 24.88 -24.99
CA GLU A 461 10.45 25.68 -25.12
C GLU A 461 10.01 25.79 -26.59
N ASN A 462 10.95 26.03 -27.51
CA ASN A 462 10.66 26.11 -28.94
C ASN A 462 10.20 24.76 -29.51
N ALA A 463 10.85 23.66 -29.13
CA ALA A 463 10.43 22.32 -29.52
C ALA A 463 9.04 21.97 -28.99
N GLN A 464 8.73 22.34 -27.75
CA GLN A 464 7.40 22.17 -27.18
C GLN A 464 6.35 22.99 -27.95
N SER A 465 6.64 24.26 -28.25
CA SER A 465 5.75 25.14 -29.00
C SER A 465 5.49 24.62 -30.42
N GLN A 466 6.53 24.11 -31.10
CA GLN A 466 6.40 23.43 -32.39
C GLN A 466 5.52 22.18 -32.28
N ALA A 467 5.74 21.34 -31.27
CA ALA A 467 4.95 20.14 -31.08
C ALA A 467 3.47 20.44 -30.83
N LEU A 468 3.18 21.43 -29.98
CA LEU A 468 1.81 21.87 -29.70
C LEU A 468 1.13 22.41 -30.96
N SER A 469 1.81 23.28 -31.72
CA SER A 469 1.27 23.85 -32.95
C SER A 469 1.00 22.77 -34.00
N ALA A 470 1.95 21.86 -34.22
CA ALA A 470 1.77 20.76 -35.17
C ALA A 470 0.66 19.79 -34.76
N LEU A 471 0.50 19.54 -33.46
CA LEU A 471 -0.59 18.71 -32.95
C LEU A 471 -1.94 19.40 -33.15
N GLU A 472 -2.04 20.70 -32.85
CA GLU A 472 -3.26 21.51 -33.06
C GLU A 472 -3.66 21.55 -34.54
N ASP A 473 -2.70 21.80 -35.44
CA ASP A 473 -2.90 21.75 -36.89
C ASP A 473 -3.35 20.36 -37.35
N TYR A 474 -2.75 19.30 -36.81
CA TYR A 474 -3.11 17.93 -37.16
C TYR A 474 -4.54 17.61 -36.72
N ILE A 475 -4.90 17.94 -35.48
CA ILE A 475 -6.23 17.70 -34.91
C ILE A 475 -7.29 18.46 -35.71
N THR A 476 -7.06 19.73 -36.02
CA THR A 476 -8.03 20.58 -36.73
C THR A 476 -8.21 20.19 -38.20
N THR A 477 -7.14 19.73 -38.85
CA THR A 477 -7.15 19.45 -40.31
C THR A 477 -7.50 18.01 -40.64
N ASN A 478 -7.08 17.04 -39.81
CA ASN A 478 -7.15 15.62 -40.15
C ASN A 478 -8.19 14.85 -39.33
N MET A 479 -8.72 15.42 -38.24
CA MET A 479 -9.70 14.75 -37.38
C MET A 479 -11.05 15.45 -37.43
N THR A 480 -12.12 14.68 -37.46
CA THR A 480 -13.50 15.21 -37.38
C THR A 480 -14.09 14.85 -36.02
N ASN A 481 -14.37 15.86 -35.20
CA ASN A 481 -14.93 15.71 -33.85
C ASN A 481 -14.18 14.68 -32.97
N PRO A 482 -12.84 14.83 -32.78
CA PRO A 482 -12.05 13.88 -32.02
C PRO A 482 -12.44 13.90 -30.54
N THR A 483 -12.40 12.72 -29.90
CA THR A 483 -12.54 12.59 -28.45
C THR A 483 -11.17 12.68 -27.76
N VAL A 484 -11.16 12.90 -26.45
CA VAL A 484 -9.91 12.86 -25.65
C VAL A 484 -9.17 11.54 -25.89
N GLY A 485 -9.89 10.41 -25.91
CA GLY A 485 -9.30 9.09 -26.15
C GLY A 485 -8.66 8.92 -27.52
N ASP A 486 -9.11 9.66 -28.54
CA ASP A 486 -8.49 9.63 -29.87
C ASP A 486 -7.17 10.42 -29.91
N VAL A 487 -7.03 11.41 -29.02
CA VAL A 487 -5.84 12.28 -28.96
C VAL A 487 -4.77 11.70 -28.03
N ILE A 488 -5.13 11.38 -26.78
CA ILE A 488 -4.15 10.90 -25.77
C ILE A 488 -4.12 9.38 -25.65
N GLY A 489 -5.01 8.68 -26.35
CA GLY A 489 -5.18 7.24 -26.23
C GLY A 489 -6.00 6.87 -24.99
N GLY A 490 -5.93 5.59 -24.63
CA GLY A 490 -6.57 5.06 -23.43
C GLY A 490 -7.28 3.75 -23.70
N ARG A 491 -8.30 3.45 -22.91
CA ARG A 491 -9.13 2.26 -23.09
C ARG A 491 -10.60 2.61 -22.96
N LYS A 492 -11.44 1.90 -23.72
CA LYS A 492 -12.89 2.02 -23.66
C LYS A 492 -13.50 0.64 -23.46
N THR A 493 -14.43 0.52 -22.51
CA THR A 493 -15.21 -0.71 -22.32
C THR A 493 -16.04 -0.99 -23.57
N ILE A 494 -15.97 -2.22 -24.08
CA ILE A 494 -16.90 -2.69 -25.12
C ILE A 494 -18.26 -2.89 -24.44
N ILE A 495 -19.17 -1.97 -24.73
CA ILE A 495 -20.52 -1.92 -24.19
C ILE A 495 -21.28 -3.17 -24.61
N LEU A 496 -21.88 -3.85 -23.64
CA LEU A 496 -22.83 -4.93 -23.87
C LEU A 496 -24.15 -4.53 -23.25
N GLU A 497 -25.21 -4.52 -24.05
CA GLU A 497 -26.55 -4.22 -23.59
C GLU A 497 -27.49 -5.21 -24.27
N TYR A 498 -28.08 -6.09 -23.47
CA TYR A 498 -29.01 -7.09 -23.92
C TYR A 498 -30.30 -6.97 -23.13
N PRO A 499 -31.46 -7.30 -23.72
CA PRO A 499 -32.75 -7.27 -23.02
C PRO A 499 -32.91 -8.43 -22.02
N ALA A 500 -31.84 -9.20 -21.74
CA ALA A 500 -31.84 -10.38 -20.90
C ALA A 500 -30.45 -10.61 -20.26
N LEU A 501 -30.43 -11.39 -19.18
CA LEU A 501 -29.20 -11.86 -18.55
C LEU A 501 -28.56 -13.03 -19.34
N PRO A 502 -27.22 -13.15 -19.33
CA PRO A 502 -26.53 -14.27 -19.96
C PRO A 502 -26.88 -15.61 -19.29
N SER A 503 -26.74 -16.71 -20.02
CA SER A 503 -27.00 -18.07 -19.53
C SER A 503 -25.85 -18.69 -18.75
N SER A 504 -24.69 -18.06 -18.78
CA SER A 504 -23.49 -18.50 -18.06
C SER A 504 -22.53 -17.33 -17.92
N LEU A 505 -21.53 -17.49 -17.04
CA LEU A 505 -20.41 -16.56 -17.00
C LEU A 505 -19.62 -16.57 -18.33
N PRO A 506 -18.97 -15.46 -18.71
CA PRO A 506 -18.12 -15.39 -19.89
C PRO A 506 -16.89 -16.31 -19.82
N ASN A 507 -16.39 -16.55 -18.59
CA ASN A 507 -15.21 -17.35 -18.32
C ASN A 507 -15.62 -18.71 -17.75
N ARG A 508 -14.80 -19.73 -18.01
CA ARG A 508 -15.03 -21.08 -17.48
C ARG A 508 -14.78 -21.08 -15.97
N ILE A 509 -15.73 -21.58 -15.21
CA ILE A 509 -15.54 -21.86 -13.78
C ILE A 509 -14.84 -23.21 -13.65
N LEU A 510 -13.68 -23.24 -13.01
CA LEU A 510 -12.97 -24.48 -12.65
C LEU A 510 -13.45 -25.03 -11.32
N VAL A 511 -13.65 -24.14 -10.35
CA VAL A 511 -14.10 -24.48 -8.99
C VAL A 511 -15.07 -23.42 -8.53
N GLU A 512 -16.27 -23.82 -8.13
CA GLU A 512 -17.13 -23.02 -7.25
C GLU A 512 -16.74 -23.36 -5.82
N GLY A 513 -16.05 -22.46 -5.13
CA GLY A 513 -15.46 -22.71 -3.82
C GLY A 513 -16.46 -22.56 -2.67
N ALA A 514 -16.98 -21.34 -2.51
CA ALA A 514 -17.93 -21.02 -1.45
C ALA A 514 -18.87 -19.87 -1.83
N ARG A 515 -20.00 -19.78 -1.16
CA ARG A 515 -21.01 -18.72 -1.31
C ARG A 515 -21.16 -17.93 -0.02
N TYR A 516 -21.26 -16.61 -0.10
CA TYR A 516 -21.32 -15.78 1.11
C TYR A 516 -22.44 -14.74 1.07
N ASP A 517 -23.18 -14.62 2.17
CA ASP A 517 -24.02 -13.45 2.48
C ASP A 517 -23.19 -12.18 2.70
N LYS A 518 -22.02 -12.33 3.32
CA LYS A 518 -21.04 -11.27 3.60
C LYS A 518 -19.62 -11.75 3.35
N LEU A 519 -18.71 -10.88 2.96
CA LEU A 519 -17.33 -11.30 2.74
C LEU A 519 -16.70 -11.82 4.05
N PRO A 520 -15.99 -12.96 4.02
CA PRO A 520 -15.27 -13.45 5.17
C PRO A 520 -14.03 -12.56 5.44
N LEU A 521 -13.57 -12.52 6.70
CA LEU A 521 -12.45 -11.68 7.15
C LEU A 521 -11.17 -11.87 6.31
N GLN A 522 -10.95 -13.07 5.76
CA GLN A 522 -9.81 -13.41 4.90
C GLN A 522 -9.82 -12.67 3.56
N LEU A 523 -10.99 -12.20 3.12
CA LEU A 523 -11.19 -11.45 1.88
C LEU A 523 -11.40 -9.96 2.14
N GLN A 524 -11.33 -9.51 3.40
CA GLN A 524 -11.40 -8.11 3.76
C GLN A 524 -10.00 -7.57 4.02
N GLN A 525 -9.65 -6.44 3.39
CA GLN A 525 -8.54 -5.64 3.91
C GLN A 525 -8.98 -5.03 5.24
N ARG A 526 -8.08 -5.00 6.22
CA ARG A 526 -8.39 -4.51 7.57
C ARG A 526 -7.34 -3.53 8.05
N ILE A 527 -7.79 -2.56 8.82
CA ILE A 527 -6.92 -1.58 9.46
C ILE A 527 -7.08 -1.65 10.98
N THR A 528 -5.96 -1.59 11.69
CA THR A 528 -5.91 -1.70 13.14
C THR A 528 -5.31 -0.43 13.73
N TYR A 529 -6.04 0.19 14.66
CA TYR A 529 -5.59 1.35 15.44
C TYR A 529 -5.29 0.92 16.88
N SER A 530 -4.19 1.41 17.43
CA SER A 530 -3.83 1.22 18.84
C SER A 530 -3.11 2.44 19.39
N ILE A 531 -3.35 2.76 20.66
CA ILE A 531 -2.65 3.84 21.36
C ILE A 531 -1.50 3.23 22.15
N GLY A 532 -0.30 3.29 21.57
CA GLY A 532 0.91 2.74 22.17
C GLY A 532 1.15 1.26 21.88
N ARG A 533 2.30 0.78 22.35
CA ARG A 533 2.75 -0.61 22.26
C ARG A 533 3.29 -1.03 23.63
N ASP A 534 3.16 -2.30 23.98
CA ASP A 534 3.74 -2.87 25.19
C ASP A 534 5.27 -3.06 25.06
N ASP A 535 5.89 -3.58 26.11
CA ASP A 535 7.34 -3.83 26.16
C ASP A 535 7.81 -4.83 25.08
N LEU A 536 6.90 -5.67 24.58
CA LEU A 536 7.13 -6.62 23.49
C LEU A 536 6.87 -6.01 22.10
N GLY A 537 6.48 -4.73 22.03
CA GLY A 537 6.18 -4.02 20.80
C GLY A 537 4.81 -4.35 20.20
N LEU A 538 3.93 -5.04 20.94
CA LEU A 538 2.57 -5.37 20.53
C LEU A 538 1.61 -4.21 20.78
N PRO A 539 0.61 -3.99 19.91
CA PRO A 539 -0.43 -2.99 20.11
C PRO A 539 -1.15 -3.12 21.47
N ILE A 540 -1.26 -2.02 22.23
CA ILE A 540 -2.09 -1.99 23.45
C ILE A 540 -3.53 -1.68 23.04
N ASN A 541 -4.47 -2.55 23.44
CA ASN A 541 -5.91 -2.42 23.17
C ASN A 541 -6.24 -2.07 21.70
N PRO A 542 -5.79 -2.88 20.72
CA PRO A 542 -6.02 -2.60 19.31
C PRO A 542 -7.51 -2.70 18.95
N THR A 543 -7.99 -1.74 18.15
CA THR A 543 -9.31 -1.80 17.50
C THR A 543 -9.12 -2.02 16.01
N THR A 544 -9.80 -3.01 15.44
CA THR A 544 -9.67 -3.39 14.03
C THR A 544 -10.98 -3.18 13.29
N PHE A 545 -10.92 -2.57 12.12
CA PHE A 545 -12.04 -2.33 11.23
C PHE A 545 -11.78 -2.95 9.86
N ALA A 546 -12.86 -3.31 9.15
CA ALA A 546 -12.77 -3.53 7.72
C ALA A 546 -12.34 -2.21 7.06
N TYR A 547 -11.38 -2.27 6.14
CA TYR A 547 -10.87 -1.07 5.50
C TYR A 547 -11.95 -0.39 4.65
N ALA A 548 -12.83 -1.17 4.03
CA ALA A 548 -13.96 -0.67 3.25
C ALA A 548 -14.84 0.31 4.03
N THR A 549 -15.07 0.09 5.33
CA THR A 549 -15.93 0.95 6.18
C THR A 549 -15.24 2.24 6.62
N LEU A 550 -13.93 2.37 6.42
CA LEU A 550 -13.15 3.55 6.79
C LEU A 550 -12.53 4.25 5.58
N ASN A 551 -12.62 3.65 4.39
CA ASN A 551 -12.04 4.21 3.20
C ASN A 551 -12.76 5.52 2.85
N ASN A 552 -12.00 6.60 2.70
CA ASN A 552 -12.51 7.96 2.49
C ASN A 552 -13.34 8.53 3.67
N GLU A 553 -13.27 7.92 4.85
CA GLU A 553 -13.94 8.38 6.06
C GLU A 553 -13.02 9.11 7.04
N LYS A 554 -13.60 10.05 7.81
CA LYS A 554 -12.86 10.75 8.86
C LYS A 554 -12.79 9.90 10.13
N VAL A 555 -11.62 9.35 10.43
CA VAL A 555 -11.37 8.69 11.71
C VAL A 555 -11.08 9.74 12.79
N THR A 556 -11.93 9.80 13.82
CA THR A 556 -11.75 10.70 14.97
C THR A 556 -11.39 9.87 16.20
N LEU A 557 -10.21 10.11 16.76
CA LEU A 557 -9.84 9.56 18.07
C LEU A 557 -10.30 10.54 19.16
N SER A 558 -11.14 10.06 20.06
CA SER A 558 -11.55 10.80 21.25
C SER A 558 -11.14 10.03 22.50
N PHE A 559 -10.50 10.71 23.44
CA PHE A 559 -10.10 10.15 24.72
C PHE A 559 -10.52 11.10 25.84
N ARG A 560 -10.72 10.55 27.03
CA ARG A 560 -10.93 11.33 28.25
C ARG A 560 -9.70 11.16 29.14
N PRO A 561 -9.16 12.23 29.73
CA PRO A 561 -8.12 12.11 30.74
C PRO A 561 -8.59 11.17 31.87
N ALA A 562 -7.69 10.31 32.35
CA ALA A 562 -8.06 9.29 33.34
C ALA A 562 -8.43 9.92 34.70
N THR A 563 -7.82 11.07 35.02
CA THR A 563 -8.07 11.83 36.25
C THR A 563 -8.17 13.33 35.98
N PRO A 564 -8.77 14.13 36.91
CA PRO A 564 -8.77 15.59 36.81
C PRO A 564 -7.36 16.20 36.73
N ASP A 565 -6.36 15.55 37.36
CA ASP A 565 -4.97 15.99 37.29
C ASP A 565 -4.39 15.82 35.87
N ASP A 566 -4.77 14.74 35.18
CA ASP A 566 -4.38 14.49 33.78
C ASP A 566 -5.03 15.53 32.84
N GLU A 567 -6.27 15.91 33.12
CA GLU A 567 -6.98 16.96 32.38
C GLU A 567 -6.31 18.32 32.56
N ALA A 568 -5.98 18.68 33.80
CA ALA A 568 -5.25 19.91 34.11
C ALA A 568 -3.87 19.93 33.44
N ALA A 569 -3.15 18.80 33.42
CA ALA A 569 -1.85 18.69 32.76
C ALA A 569 -1.97 18.85 31.23
N LEU A 570 -2.95 18.21 30.60
CA LEU A 570 -3.21 18.36 29.16
C LEU A 570 -3.57 19.81 28.81
N LEU A 571 -4.51 20.42 29.54
CA LEU A 571 -4.90 21.82 29.33
C LEU A 571 -3.73 22.78 29.49
N ALA A 572 -2.86 22.53 30.47
CA ALA A 572 -1.67 23.34 30.69
C ALA A 572 -0.62 23.18 29.59
N LEU A 573 -0.57 22.04 28.89
CA LEU A 573 0.42 21.77 27.84
C LEU A 573 -0.10 22.04 26.43
N LEU A 574 -1.41 22.17 26.24
CA LEU A 574 -1.98 22.60 24.97
C LEU A 574 -1.48 24.01 24.62
N PRO A 575 -1.13 24.26 23.36
CA PRO A 575 -0.66 25.58 22.92
C PRO A 575 -1.78 26.61 23.04
N GLU A 576 -1.43 27.84 23.43
CA GLU A 576 -2.38 28.95 23.43
C GLU A 576 -2.63 29.42 21.98
N GLY A 577 -3.88 29.37 21.52
CA GLY A 577 -4.29 29.82 20.19
C GLY A 577 -4.73 28.68 19.25
N GLU A 578 -4.83 28.98 17.95
CA GLU A 578 -5.20 27.98 16.94
C GLU A 578 -4.02 27.02 16.69
N VAL A 579 -4.29 25.72 16.84
CA VAL A 579 -3.31 24.67 16.53
C VAL A 579 -3.19 24.56 15.02
N THR A 580 -2.05 24.99 14.50
CA THR A 580 -1.78 25.02 13.05
C THR A 580 -0.90 23.86 12.60
N ASP A 581 -0.24 23.17 13.54
CA ASP A 581 0.62 22.02 13.29
C ASP A 581 0.55 21.00 14.43
N ILE A 582 0.58 19.71 14.09
CA ILE A 582 0.46 18.61 15.07
C ILE A 582 1.62 18.55 16.07
N SER A 583 2.80 19.09 15.71
CA SER A 583 3.96 19.21 16.60
C SER A 583 3.76 20.19 17.76
N GLN A 584 2.72 21.02 17.70
CA GLN A 584 2.35 21.93 18.77
C GLN A 584 1.57 21.22 19.89
N LEU A 585 1.09 20.00 19.65
CA LEU A 585 0.34 19.22 20.64
C LEU A 585 1.28 18.46 21.60
N PRO A 586 0.88 18.34 22.88
CA PRO A 586 1.70 17.82 23.95
C PRO A 586 2.31 16.46 23.77
#